data_AF-A0A0E4GYV5-F1
#
_entry.id   AF-A0A0E4GYV5-F1
#
_cell.length_a   1.000
_cell.length_b   1.000
_cell.length_c   1.000
_cell.angle_alpha   90.00
_cell.angle_beta   90.00
_cell.angle_gamma   90.00
#
_symmetry.space_group_name_H-M   'P 1'
#
loop_
_entity.id
_entity.type
_entity.pdbx_description
1 polymer ?
#
loop_
_entity_poly.entity_id
_entity_poly.type
_entity_poly.pdbx_seq_one_letter_code
_entity_poly.pdbx_strand_id
1 'polypeptide(L)'
;MTVLSLSGRTLAPVAIRQRITGRPAEELPHMTRYRGGTYSHTVDTIVFSDGSTARTDLIRLHPNLRAYSLDFAGIAPHLPSRYRLGSWSALQHLRSRDCEAEVDWILRHSYPMRTTADLSRRLRQAGYPLGHANLEEHEAIAATQAAIWYLTNGLALDTQPLNVPVAVHGARGPVTTFEFDGQPQLGGYSVWTTSDDAVSLRLQKSINNIDWQDVSGSRLNTDAAMGRYERTLGIGSTLSSSSHGHRGRGYRYYRLITDAEPGTTPPIGHVDFRLTGTRHYRNAEGVVHLYNYLLSGALRSVAPTDEQVLVDTHAIAGPELIGPFQVRIPLTLNVGDGHSLVDADGFAIEGTVRPGNDFYVRPASGTSATTLTASTPQRITGRVLTGLAPDAVDQFTPVALAVPADVAIHLDIRWNGDCDHR
;
A
#
# COMPACT_ATOMS: atom_id res chain seq x y z
N MET A 1 74.76 -17.07 -12.99
CA MET A 1 73.39 -17.60 -12.86
C MET A 1 72.50 -16.48 -12.40
N THR A 2 71.68 -15.93 -13.29
CA THR A 2 70.74 -14.86 -12.97
C THR A 2 69.43 -15.53 -12.59
N VAL A 3 69.09 -15.49 -11.29
CA VAL A 3 67.81 -16.00 -10.80
C VAL A 3 66.76 -14.95 -11.14
N LEU A 4 65.96 -15.22 -12.17
CA LEU A 4 64.75 -14.47 -12.48
C LEU A 4 63.75 -14.69 -11.35
N SER A 5 63.61 -13.69 -10.48
CA SER A 5 62.52 -13.61 -9.53
C SER A 5 61.20 -13.53 -10.30
N LEU A 6 60.44 -14.63 -10.30
CA LEU A 6 59.02 -14.63 -10.63
C LEU A 6 58.32 -13.77 -9.57
N SER A 7 58.00 -12.52 -9.92
CA SER A 7 57.11 -11.69 -9.11
C SER A 7 55.79 -12.43 -8.95
N GLY A 8 55.52 -12.96 -7.75
CA GLY A 8 54.20 -13.44 -7.38
C GLY A 8 53.22 -12.29 -7.55
N ARG A 9 52.43 -12.31 -8.62
CA ARG A 9 51.34 -11.36 -8.85
C ARG A 9 50.37 -11.50 -7.68
N THR A 10 50.37 -10.51 -6.79
CA THR A 10 49.38 -10.36 -5.73
C THR A 10 47.98 -10.36 -6.34
N LEU A 11 47.15 -11.31 -5.92
CA LEU A 11 45.73 -11.34 -6.24
C LEU A 11 45.09 -10.03 -5.76
N ALA A 12 44.52 -9.27 -6.69
CA ALA A 12 43.90 -7.99 -6.35
C ALA A 12 42.45 -8.18 -5.89
N PRO A 13 42.00 -7.44 -4.87
CA PRO A 13 40.62 -7.50 -4.43
C PRO A 13 39.67 -6.97 -5.51
N VAL A 14 38.50 -7.59 -5.60
CA VAL A 14 37.42 -7.17 -6.49
C VAL A 14 36.42 -6.33 -5.69
N ALA A 15 35.99 -5.20 -6.24
CA ALA A 15 34.94 -4.37 -5.66
C ALA A 15 33.67 -4.51 -6.48
N ILE A 16 32.54 -4.75 -5.81
CA ILE A 16 31.24 -4.92 -6.47
C ILE A 16 30.25 -3.91 -5.96
N ARG A 17 29.48 -3.36 -6.88
CA ARG A 17 28.31 -2.54 -6.57
C ARG A 17 27.09 -3.05 -7.32
N GLN A 18 26.07 -3.45 -6.57
CA GLN A 18 24.76 -3.81 -7.14
C GLN A 18 23.89 -2.56 -7.30
N ARG A 19 23.19 -2.47 -8.42
CA ARG A 19 22.20 -1.44 -8.72
C ARG A 19 20.96 -2.07 -9.34
N ILE A 20 19.83 -1.96 -8.67
CA ILE A 20 18.55 -2.45 -9.18
C ILE A 20 17.76 -1.29 -9.79
N THR A 21 17.37 -1.42 -11.06
CA THR A 21 16.60 -0.39 -11.78
C THR A 21 15.31 -0.97 -12.34
N GLY A 22 14.19 -0.25 -12.15
CA GLY A 22 12.96 -0.54 -12.86
C GLY A 22 13.06 -0.10 -14.32
N ARG A 23 12.63 -0.97 -15.23
CA ARG A 23 12.47 -0.66 -16.66
C ARG A 23 11.04 -0.98 -17.08
N PRO A 24 10.43 -0.16 -17.94
CA PRO A 24 9.13 -0.53 -18.49
C PRO A 24 9.29 -1.80 -19.35
N ALA A 25 8.28 -2.68 -19.31
CA ALA A 25 8.29 -3.91 -20.09
C ALA A 25 8.27 -3.65 -21.61
N GLU A 26 7.75 -2.49 -22.01
CA GLU A 26 7.75 -1.97 -23.38
C GLU A 26 8.38 -0.57 -23.39
N GLU A 27 9.00 -0.18 -24.51
CA GLU A 27 9.57 1.16 -24.64
C GLU A 27 8.48 2.22 -24.48
N LEU A 28 8.66 3.12 -23.51
CA LEU A 28 7.67 4.14 -23.23
C LEU A 28 7.77 5.28 -24.26
N PRO A 29 6.65 5.68 -24.87
CA PRO A 29 6.61 6.86 -25.71
C PRO A 29 6.83 8.13 -24.89
N HIS A 30 7.06 9.26 -25.58
CA HIS A 30 7.16 10.56 -24.93
C HIS A 30 5.92 10.87 -24.08
N MET A 31 6.12 11.03 -22.78
CA MET A 31 5.03 11.25 -21.83
C MET A 31 4.74 12.74 -21.72
N THR A 32 3.48 13.12 -21.93
CA THR A 32 3.04 14.51 -21.74
C THR A 32 1.78 14.54 -20.89
N ARG A 33 1.77 15.37 -19.86
CA ARG A 33 0.58 15.68 -19.08
C ARG A 33 -0.06 16.93 -19.66
N TYR A 34 -1.26 16.78 -20.21
CA TYR A 34 -2.08 17.90 -20.66
C TYR A 34 -2.88 18.46 -19.48
N ARG A 35 -3.35 19.71 -19.62
CA ARG A 35 -4.23 20.37 -18.65
C ARG A 35 -5.31 19.39 -18.17
N GLY A 36 -5.49 19.30 -16.86
CA GLY A 36 -6.62 18.59 -16.28
C GLY A 36 -7.92 19.19 -16.84
N GLY A 37 -8.59 18.45 -17.73
CA GLY A 37 -9.93 18.78 -18.18
C GLY A 37 -10.94 18.61 -17.04
N THR A 38 -12.23 18.76 -17.36
CA THR A 38 -13.35 18.43 -16.47
C THR A 38 -13.08 17.09 -15.77
N TYR A 39 -13.24 17.08 -14.44
CA TYR A 39 -13.02 15.91 -13.58
C TYR A 39 -13.45 14.62 -14.28
N SER A 40 -12.54 13.64 -14.33
CA SER A 40 -12.85 12.34 -14.90
C SER A 40 -14.04 11.72 -14.16
N HIS A 41 -14.81 10.85 -14.83
CA HIS A 41 -15.87 10.05 -14.19
C HIS A 41 -15.34 9.12 -13.08
N THR A 42 -14.01 9.02 -12.95
CA THR A 42 -13.29 8.28 -11.92
C THR A 42 -13.04 9.08 -10.64
N VAL A 43 -13.49 10.34 -10.57
CA VAL A 43 -13.27 11.19 -9.40
C VAL A 43 -14.16 10.79 -8.25
N ASP A 44 -13.54 10.45 -7.12
CA ASP A 44 -14.19 10.26 -5.84
C ASP A 44 -13.59 11.24 -4.80
N THR A 45 -14.35 11.54 -3.74
CA THR A 45 -13.87 12.35 -2.62
C THR A 45 -13.67 11.46 -1.40
N ILE A 46 -12.42 11.35 -0.96
CA ILE A 46 -12.05 10.64 0.26
C ILE A 46 -11.84 11.59 1.43
N VAL A 47 -12.00 11.07 2.64
CA VAL A 47 -11.80 11.74 3.91
C VAL A 47 -10.67 11.05 4.66
N PHE A 48 -9.72 11.83 5.18
CA PHE A 48 -8.62 11.35 6.01
C PHE A 48 -8.95 11.44 7.50
N SER A 49 -8.19 10.72 8.33
CA SER A 49 -8.40 10.69 9.79
C SER A 49 -8.23 12.04 10.48
N ASP A 50 -7.51 12.99 9.87
CA ASP A 50 -7.38 14.37 10.36
C ASP A 50 -8.58 15.26 9.97
N GLY A 51 -9.57 14.70 9.27
CA GLY A 51 -10.76 15.39 8.78
C GLY A 51 -10.57 16.13 7.45
N SER A 52 -9.35 16.17 6.91
CA SER A 52 -9.10 16.73 5.59
C SER A 52 -9.70 15.83 4.50
N THR A 53 -9.96 16.41 3.32
CA THR A 53 -10.60 15.70 2.21
C THR A 53 -9.81 15.87 0.93
N ALA A 54 -9.86 14.88 0.05
CA ALA A 54 -9.20 14.94 -1.23
C ALA A 54 -10.05 14.33 -2.34
N ARG A 55 -9.95 14.95 -3.52
CA ARG A 55 -10.45 14.35 -4.75
C ARG A 55 -9.37 13.46 -5.33
N THR A 56 -9.68 12.19 -5.54
CA THR A 56 -8.77 11.23 -6.16
C THR A 56 -9.13 11.02 -7.62
N ASP A 57 -8.14 10.99 -8.50
CA ASP A 57 -8.32 10.66 -9.91
C ASP A 57 -7.11 9.86 -10.42
N LEU A 58 -7.33 9.06 -11.46
CA LEU A 58 -6.26 8.34 -12.13
C LEU A 58 -5.62 9.25 -13.18
N ILE A 59 -4.39 9.68 -12.92
CA ILE A 59 -3.66 10.59 -13.80
C ILE A 59 -3.40 9.88 -15.13
N ARG A 60 -3.65 10.59 -16.24
CA ARG A 60 -3.35 10.13 -17.60
C ARG A 60 -2.25 10.97 -18.22
N LEU A 61 -1.15 10.32 -18.59
CA LEU A 61 -0.11 10.89 -19.44
C LEU A 61 -0.33 10.39 -20.87
N HIS A 62 -0.20 11.26 -21.86
CA HIS A 62 -0.27 10.85 -23.26
C HIS A 62 0.88 9.88 -23.59
N PRO A 63 0.63 8.80 -24.36
CA PRO A 63 -0.60 8.43 -25.05
C PRO A 63 -1.48 7.41 -24.28
N ASN A 64 -1.93 7.78 -23.07
CA ASN A 64 -2.81 7.02 -22.16
C ASN A 64 -2.12 6.13 -21.12
N LEU A 65 -0.90 6.47 -20.72
CA LEU A 65 -0.27 5.87 -19.54
C LEU A 65 -1.02 6.32 -18.28
N ARG A 66 -1.41 5.35 -17.45
CA ARG A 66 -2.14 5.56 -16.20
C ARG A 66 -1.13 5.70 -15.07
N ALA A 67 -1.37 6.64 -14.17
CA ALA A 67 -0.45 6.94 -13.09
C ALA A 67 -1.17 7.45 -11.83
N TYR A 68 -0.52 7.27 -10.69
CA TYR A 68 -0.96 7.80 -9.40
C TYR A 68 -0.05 8.92 -8.93
N SER A 69 -0.60 9.85 -8.15
CA SER A 69 0.19 10.90 -7.52
C SER A 69 1.10 10.31 -6.43
N LEU A 70 2.37 10.72 -6.42
CA LEU A 70 3.32 10.44 -5.34
C LEU A 70 3.45 11.60 -4.35
N ASP A 71 2.76 12.70 -4.59
CA ASP A 71 2.76 13.86 -3.70
C ASP A 71 1.38 14.49 -3.60
N PHE A 72 0.83 14.47 -2.39
CA PHE A 72 -0.43 15.12 -2.06
C PHE A 72 -0.43 16.63 -2.32
N ALA A 73 0.70 17.32 -2.11
CA ALA A 73 0.82 18.76 -2.31
C ALA A 73 1.14 19.15 -3.76
N GLY A 74 1.48 18.18 -4.61
CA GLY A 74 1.95 18.42 -5.96
C GLY A 74 0.86 19.00 -6.86
N ILE A 75 1.24 19.94 -7.73
CA ILE A 75 0.29 20.68 -8.58
C ILE A 75 0.20 20.05 -9.98
N ALA A 76 -1.00 20.04 -10.55
CA ALA A 76 -1.21 19.67 -11.94
C ALA A 76 -0.77 20.82 -12.87
N PRO A 77 -0.02 20.54 -13.95
CA PRO A 77 0.43 21.59 -14.85
C PRO A 77 -0.74 22.25 -15.59
N HIS A 78 -0.68 23.58 -15.75
CA HIS A 78 -1.67 24.35 -16.49
C HIS A 78 -1.46 24.30 -18.01
N LEU A 79 -0.22 24.07 -18.44
CA LEU A 79 0.20 23.91 -19.84
C LEU A 79 0.68 22.47 -20.09
N PRO A 80 0.64 21.96 -21.34
CA PRO A 80 1.20 20.67 -21.66
C PRO A 80 2.65 20.57 -21.18
N SER A 81 2.90 19.65 -20.25
CA SER A 81 4.21 19.49 -19.61
C SER A 81 4.76 18.11 -19.87
N ARG A 82 6.03 18.04 -20.27
CA ARG A 82 6.71 16.79 -20.56
C ARG A 82 7.06 16.08 -19.26
N TYR A 83 6.85 14.79 -19.23
CA TYR A 83 7.28 13.91 -18.15
C TYR A 83 8.38 12.98 -18.69
N ARG A 84 9.39 12.73 -17.87
CA ARG A 84 10.48 11.79 -18.14
C ARG A 84 10.56 10.76 -17.03
N LEU A 85 11.08 9.58 -17.36
CA LEU A 85 11.40 8.60 -16.33
C LEU A 85 12.45 9.18 -15.38
N GLY A 86 12.13 9.13 -14.09
CA GLY A 86 13.03 9.45 -12.99
C GLY A 86 13.27 8.23 -12.11
N SER A 87 14.11 8.41 -11.10
CA SER A 87 14.30 7.43 -10.02
C SER A 87 13.54 7.86 -8.77
N TRP A 88 13.14 6.89 -7.95
CA TRP A 88 12.58 7.16 -6.62
C TRP A 88 13.47 8.08 -5.78
N SER A 89 14.78 7.87 -5.83
CA SER A 89 15.78 8.69 -5.13
C SER A 89 15.83 10.18 -5.56
N ALA A 90 15.28 10.51 -6.73
CA ALA A 90 15.17 11.89 -7.19
C ALA A 90 14.03 12.65 -6.47
N LEU A 91 13.09 11.94 -5.83
CA LEU A 91 11.97 12.50 -5.09
C LEU A 91 12.44 13.01 -3.72
N GLN A 92 12.72 14.30 -3.64
CA GLN A 92 13.30 14.90 -2.42
C GLN A 92 12.43 14.67 -1.18
N HIS A 93 11.10 14.78 -1.31
CA HIS A 93 10.16 14.58 -0.20
C HIS A 93 10.07 13.14 0.29
N LEU A 94 10.55 12.16 -0.49
CA LEU A 94 10.56 10.74 -0.15
C LEU A 94 11.93 10.21 0.25
N ARG A 95 12.99 11.03 0.24
CA ARG A 95 14.34 10.57 0.63
C ARG A 95 14.45 10.06 2.06
N SER A 96 13.56 10.51 2.95
CA SER A 96 13.48 10.04 4.34
C SER A 96 12.52 8.85 4.51
N ARG A 97 11.91 8.36 3.43
CA ARG A 97 10.89 7.31 3.42
C ARG A 97 11.30 6.18 2.48
N ASP A 98 11.76 5.08 3.06
CA ASP A 98 12.06 3.86 2.34
C ASP A 98 10.78 3.05 2.08
N CYS A 99 9.91 3.58 1.20
CA CYS A 99 8.61 2.96 0.89
C CYS A 99 8.40 2.63 -0.60
N GLU A 100 9.46 2.67 -1.42
CA GLU A 100 9.37 2.35 -2.85
C GLU A 100 8.84 0.94 -3.08
N ALA A 101 9.26 -0.03 -2.25
CA ALA A 101 8.88 -1.42 -2.40
C ALA A 101 7.40 -1.66 -2.12
N GLU A 102 6.89 -1.02 -1.07
CA GLU A 102 5.49 -1.05 -0.67
C GLU A 102 4.61 -0.37 -1.73
N VAL A 103 5.07 0.74 -2.33
CA VAL A 103 4.35 1.40 -3.43
C VAL A 103 4.34 0.54 -4.69
N ASP A 104 5.46 -0.11 -5.07
CA ASP A 104 5.46 -1.08 -6.19
C ASP A 104 4.50 -2.24 -5.90
N TRP A 105 4.49 -2.76 -4.68
CA TRP A 105 3.56 -3.81 -4.28
C TRP A 105 2.11 -3.34 -4.46
N ILE A 106 1.76 -2.14 -3.99
CA ILE A 106 0.41 -1.58 -4.12
C ILE A 106 0.02 -1.53 -5.60
N LEU A 107 0.84 -0.94 -6.47
CA LEU A 107 0.55 -0.78 -7.89
C LEU A 107 0.28 -2.11 -8.60
N ARG A 108 1.03 -3.17 -8.26
CA ARG A 108 0.86 -4.53 -8.85
C ARG A 108 -0.40 -5.25 -8.36
N HIS A 109 -0.89 -4.86 -7.19
CA HIS A 109 -2.03 -5.50 -6.52
C HIS A 109 -3.28 -4.63 -6.53
N SER A 110 -3.28 -3.52 -7.27
CA SER A 110 -4.37 -2.57 -7.35
C SER A 110 -4.79 -2.27 -8.80
N TYR A 111 -5.80 -1.40 -8.94
CA TYR A 111 -6.23 -0.92 -10.26
C TYR A 111 -5.16 0.02 -10.85
N PRO A 112 -4.89 0.00 -12.16
CA PRO A 112 -5.48 -0.82 -13.22
C PRO A 112 -4.76 -2.15 -13.49
N MET A 113 -3.67 -2.48 -12.79
CA MET A 113 -2.95 -3.76 -13.00
C MET A 113 -3.82 -4.97 -12.65
N ARG A 114 -4.82 -4.76 -11.79
CA ARG A 114 -5.89 -5.70 -11.46
C ARG A 114 -7.24 -5.08 -11.81
N THR A 115 -8.13 -5.88 -12.39
CA THR A 115 -9.51 -5.44 -12.68
C THR A 115 -10.31 -5.33 -11.40
N THR A 116 -11.36 -4.51 -11.38
CA THR A 116 -12.24 -4.38 -10.21
C THR A 116 -12.89 -5.70 -9.81
N ALA A 117 -13.19 -6.57 -10.78
CA ALA A 117 -13.69 -7.93 -10.53
C ALA A 117 -12.64 -8.82 -9.82
N ASP A 118 -11.37 -8.76 -10.24
CA ASP A 118 -10.28 -9.50 -9.58
C ASP A 118 -10.06 -8.99 -8.15
N LEU A 119 -10.03 -7.66 -7.96
CA LEU A 119 -9.91 -7.03 -6.65
C LEU A 119 -11.06 -7.42 -5.72
N SER A 120 -12.29 -7.35 -6.21
CA SER A 120 -13.49 -7.73 -5.43
C SER A 120 -13.44 -9.18 -5.00
N ARG A 121 -13.01 -10.08 -5.88
CA ARG A 121 -12.82 -11.50 -5.56
C ARG A 121 -11.76 -11.69 -4.48
N ARG A 122 -10.61 -11.02 -4.59
CA ARG A 122 -9.52 -11.09 -3.60
C ARG A 122 -9.93 -10.55 -2.24
N LEU A 123 -10.67 -9.45 -2.20
CA LEU A 123 -11.20 -8.90 -0.94
C LEU A 123 -12.12 -9.89 -0.23
N ARG A 124 -13.06 -10.50 -0.96
CA ARG A 124 -13.95 -11.54 -0.39
C ARG A 124 -13.15 -12.75 0.11
N GLN A 125 -12.15 -13.20 -0.66
CA GLN A 125 -11.25 -14.30 -0.25
C GLN A 125 -10.43 -13.95 1.00
N ALA A 126 -10.07 -12.68 1.18
CA ALA A 126 -9.39 -12.17 2.36
C ALA A 126 -10.33 -11.89 3.55
N GLY A 127 -11.63 -12.16 3.43
CA GLY A 127 -12.62 -12.02 4.52
C GLY A 127 -13.22 -10.61 4.67
N TYR A 128 -12.99 -9.69 3.73
CA TYR A 128 -13.62 -8.37 3.79
C TYR A 128 -15.11 -8.47 3.43
N PRO A 129 -16.00 -7.79 4.17
CA PRO A 129 -17.44 -7.87 3.98
C PRO A 129 -17.89 -7.02 2.77
N LEU A 130 -17.54 -7.48 1.57
CA LEU A 130 -18.00 -6.87 0.33
C LEU A 130 -19.33 -7.51 -0.10
N GLY A 131 -20.29 -6.69 -0.52
CA GLY A 131 -21.53 -7.18 -1.13
C GLY A 131 -21.29 -7.99 -2.42
N HIS A 132 -22.37 -8.45 -3.06
CA HIS A 132 -22.27 -9.22 -4.30
C HIS A 132 -21.80 -8.38 -5.50
N ALA A 133 -21.99 -7.06 -5.46
CA ALA A 133 -21.48 -6.14 -6.46
C ALA A 133 -19.94 -6.06 -6.41
N ASN A 134 -19.32 -5.87 -7.57
CA ASN A 134 -17.89 -5.56 -7.64
C ASN A 134 -17.65 -4.09 -7.28
N LEU A 135 -16.42 -3.79 -6.85
CA LEU A 135 -15.94 -2.43 -6.69
C LEU A 135 -16.16 -1.62 -7.96
N GLU A 136 -16.52 -0.36 -7.78
CA GLU A 136 -16.53 0.60 -8.87
C GLU A 136 -15.10 1.08 -9.18
N GLU A 137 -14.85 1.53 -10.41
CA GLU A 137 -13.50 1.97 -10.80
C GLU A 137 -13.01 3.15 -9.95
N HIS A 138 -13.90 4.11 -9.66
CA HIS A 138 -13.58 5.26 -8.84
C HIS A 138 -13.21 4.85 -7.40
N GLU A 139 -13.90 3.86 -6.83
CA GLU A 139 -13.56 3.32 -5.50
C GLU A 139 -12.18 2.66 -5.51
N ALA A 140 -11.88 1.89 -6.57
CA ALA A 140 -10.60 1.21 -6.70
C ALA A 140 -9.44 2.21 -6.86
N ILE A 141 -9.63 3.27 -7.64
CA ILE A 141 -8.68 4.37 -7.82
C ILE A 141 -8.48 5.13 -6.51
N ALA A 142 -9.55 5.47 -5.81
CA ALA A 142 -9.52 6.19 -4.55
C ALA A 142 -8.75 5.42 -3.46
N ALA A 143 -9.05 4.14 -3.28
CA ALA A 143 -8.36 3.28 -2.32
C ALA A 143 -6.86 3.14 -2.64
N THR A 144 -6.53 2.99 -3.93
CA THR A 144 -5.13 2.87 -4.36
C THR A 144 -4.36 4.16 -4.08
N GLN A 145 -4.95 5.32 -4.45
CA GLN A 145 -4.33 6.61 -4.22
C GLN A 145 -4.16 6.92 -2.73
N ALA A 146 -5.14 6.57 -1.90
CA ALA A 146 -5.06 6.71 -0.45
C ALA A 146 -3.96 5.82 0.16
N ALA A 147 -3.82 4.58 -0.31
CA ALA A 147 -2.77 3.68 0.15
C ALA A 147 -1.37 4.19 -0.20
N ILE A 148 -1.20 4.76 -1.41
CA ILE A 148 0.05 5.42 -1.81
C ILE A 148 0.33 6.63 -0.92
N TRP A 149 -0.65 7.52 -0.71
CA TRP A 149 -0.46 8.72 0.12
C TRP A 149 -0.23 8.44 1.60
N TYR A 150 -0.71 7.31 2.12
CA TYR A 150 -0.31 6.85 3.45
C TYR A 150 1.22 6.67 3.53
N LEU A 151 1.80 5.99 2.54
CA LEU A 151 3.24 5.72 2.49
C LEU A 151 4.07 6.95 2.11
N THR A 152 3.61 7.74 1.12
CA THR A 152 4.40 8.87 0.57
C THR A 152 4.24 10.16 1.36
N ASN A 153 3.05 10.40 1.94
CA ASN A 153 2.72 11.66 2.59
C ASN A 153 2.33 11.48 4.08
N GLY A 154 2.06 10.26 4.54
CA GLY A 154 1.63 9.99 5.93
C GLY A 154 0.15 10.26 6.16
N LEU A 155 -0.65 10.33 5.09
CA LEU A 155 -2.08 10.61 5.18
C LEU A 155 -2.87 9.31 5.39
N ALA A 156 -3.36 9.11 6.61
CA ALA A 156 -4.21 7.98 6.95
C ALA A 156 -5.64 8.20 6.46
N LEU A 157 -6.16 7.25 5.68
CA LEU A 157 -7.56 7.25 5.28
C LEU A 157 -8.43 7.06 6.54
N ASP A 158 -9.55 7.79 6.64
CA ASP A 158 -10.50 7.52 7.71
C ASP A 158 -11.20 6.17 7.49
N THR A 159 -10.84 5.21 8.31
CA THR A 159 -11.40 3.86 8.33
C THR A 159 -12.22 3.58 9.60
N GLN A 160 -12.52 4.61 10.40
CA GLN A 160 -13.28 4.44 11.64
C GLN A 160 -14.75 4.10 11.32
N PRO A 161 -15.26 2.97 11.84
CA PRO A 161 -16.68 2.66 11.70
C PRO A 161 -17.56 3.66 12.46
N LEU A 162 -18.59 4.20 11.81
CA LEU A 162 -19.52 5.18 12.37
C LEU A 162 -20.50 4.59 13.39
N ASN A 163 -20.51 3.27 13.55
CA ASN A 163 -21.27 2.57 14.58
C ASN A 163 -20.46 2.30 15.86
N VAL A 164 -19.19 2.69 15.88
CA VAL A 164 -18.35 2.59 17.08
C VAL A 164 -18.33 3.95 17.78
N PRO A 165 -18.74 4.02 19.06
CA PRO A 165 -18.68 5.25 19.84
C PRO A 165 -17.23 5.75 19.97
N VAL A 166 -17.04 7.07 19.91
CA VAL A 166 -15.75 7.72 20.22
C VAL A 166 -15.53 7.91 21.72
N ALA A 167 -16.59 7.92 22.51
CA ALA A 167 -16.48 7.92 23.97
C ALA A 167 -17.64 7.14 24.61
N VAL A 168 -17.34 6.45 25.72
CA VAL A 168 -18.30 5.71 26.53
C VAL A 168 -18.17 6.15 27.98
N HIS A 169 -19.28 6.60 28.57
CA HIS A 169 -19.34 7.08 29.95
C HIS A 169 -20.31 6.23 30.76
N GLY A 170 -20.02 6.01 32.05
CA GLY A 170 -20.96 5.34 32.96
C GLY A 170 -21.13 3.83 32.72
N ALA A 171 -20.19 3.17 32.04
CA ALA A 171 -20.29 1.77 31.62
C ALA A 171 -20.55 0.73 32.74
N ARG A 172 -20.40 1.11 34.01
CA ARG A 172 -20.64 0.24 35.19
C ARG A 172 -21.85 0.69 36.04
N GLY A 173 -22.60 1.69 35.59
CA GLY A 173 -23.76 2.22 36.28
C GLY A 173 -25.08 1.88 35.56
N PRO A 174 -26.22 2.34 36.09
CA PRO A 174 -27.53 2.12 35.48
C PRO A 174 -27.74 2.88 34.17
N VAL A 175 -26.81 3.75 33.81
CA VAL A 175 -26.84 4.57 32.61
C VAL A 175 -25.47 4.53 31.97
N THR A 176 -25.40 3.97 30.77
CA THR A 176 -24.21 4.00 29.92
C THR A 176 -24.46 4.94 28.76
N THR A 177 -23.66 6.00 28.64
CA THR A 177 -23.76 7.00 27.58
C THR A 177 -22.69 6.76 26.53
N PHE A 178 -23.09 6.84 25.27
CA PHE A 178 -22.28 6.65 24.08
C PHE A 178 -22.28 7.95 23.27
N GLU A 179 -21.09 8.46 23.00
CA GLU A 179 -20.87 9.56 22.07
C GLU A 179 -20.33 9.00 20.76
N PHE A 180 -20.92 9.40 19.65
CA PHE A 180 -20.48 9.00 18.31
C PHE A 180 -19.78 10.15 17.60
N ASP A 181 -18.89 9.80 16.67
CA ASP A 181 -18.40 10.77 15.70
C ASP A 181 -19.51 11.08 14.69
N GLY A 182 -19.95 12.34 14.65
CA GLY A 182 -21.06 12.79 13.82
C GLY A 182 -22.44 12.47 14.42
N GLN A 183 -23.39 12.11 13.56
CA GLN A 183 -24.80 11.90 13.90
C GLN A 183 -25.31 10.62 13.23
N PRO A 184 -24.77 9.43 13.58
CA PRO A 184 -25.20 8.19 12.97
C PRO A 184 -26.66 7.89 13.31
N GLN A 185 -27.38 7.32 12.37
CA GLN A 185 -28.74 6.85 12.61
C GLN A 185 -28.69 5.36 12.97
N LEU A 186 -29.04 5.03 14.22
CA LEU A 186 -29.02 3.65 14.70
C LEU A 186 -30.27 2.89 14.28
N GLY A 187 -30.08 1.72 13.66
CA GLY A 187 -31.14 0.77 13.31
C GLY A 187 -31.31 -0.35 14.34
N GLY A 188 -30.43 -0.46 15.32
CA GLY A 188 -30.47 -1.51 16.33
C GLY A 188 -29.26 -1.49 17.24
N TYR A 189 -29.32 -2.29 18.28
CA TYR A 189 -28.19 -2.52 19.18
C TYR A 189 -28.18 -3.97 19.68
N SER A 190 -27.00 -4.47 20.03
CA SER A 190 -26.79 -5.77 20.67
C SER A 190 -26.08 -5.56 22.00
N VAL A 191 -26.47 -6.33 23.00
CA VAL A 191 -25.93 -6.24 24.35
C VAL A 191 -25.48 -7.62 24.80
N TRP A 192 -24.32 -7.67 25.45
CA TRP A 192 -23.82 -8.87 26.10
C TRP A 192 -24.03 -8.75 27.60
N THR A 193 -24.81 -9.66 28.17
CA THR A 193 -24.98 -9.77 29.61
C THR A 193 -23.87 -10.64 30.19
N THR A 194 -23.32 -10.20 31.32
CA THR A 194 -22.32 -10.97 32.09
C THR A 194 -22.86 -11.45 33.44
N SER A 195 -24.13 -11.13 33.72
CA SER A 195 -24.88 -11.60 34.89
C SER A 195 -25.99 -12.55 34.45
N ASP A 196 -26.38 -13.43 35.37
CA ASP A 196 -27.57 -14.28 35.27
C ASP A 196 -28.84 -13.56 35.73
N ASP A 197 -28.79 -12.24 35.96
CA ASP A 197 -29.97 -11.44 36.29
C ASP A 197 -30.67 -10.96 35.01
N ALA A 198 -32.01 -11.03 35.02
CA ALA A 198 -32.83 -10.43 33.98
C ALA A 198 -32.79 -8.89 34.07
N VAL A 199 -32.58 -8.22 32.94
CA VAL A 199 -32.45 -6.76 32.86
C VAL A 199 -33.42 -6.23 31.82
N SER A 200 -34.14 -5.17 32.16
CA SER A 200 -34.86 -4.37 31.17
C SER A 200 -34.03 -3.17 30.78
N LEU A 201 -33.84 -2.99 29.47
CA LEU A 201 -33.01 -1.96 28.87
C LEU A 201 -33.86 -1.07 27.99
N ARG A 202 -33.59 0.23 28.01
CA ARG A 202 -34.15 1.19 27.04
C ARG A 202 -33.09 2.14 26.51
N LEU A 203 -33.24 2.53 25.25
CA LEU A 203 -32.33 3.45 24.59
C LEU A 203 -32.94 4.85 24.59
N GLN A 204 -32.11 5.85 24.91
CA GLN A 204 -32.43 7.26 24.74
C GLN A 204 -31.46 7.93 23.75
N LYS A 205 -31.90 9.03 23.16
CA LYS A 205 -31.18 9.84 22.18
C LYS A 205 -31.12 11.30 22.62
N SER A 206 -30.03 11.99 22.30
CA SER A 206 -29.84 13.41 22.62
C SER A 206 -28.97 14.13 21.58
N ILE A 207 -29.28 15.40 21.34
CA ILE A 207 -28.50 16.26 20.45
C ILE A 207 -27.35 16.97 21.19
N ASN A 208 -27.52 17.22 22.50
CA ASN A 208 -26.66 18.07 23.32
C ASN A 208 -26.13 17.39 24.58
N ASN A 209 -26.41 16.09 24.77
CA ASN A 209 -26.04 15.31 25.96
C ASN A 209 -26.74 15.76 27.26
N ILE A 210 -27.73 16.65 27.16
CA ILE A 210 -28.47 17.25 28.29
C ILE A 210 -29.94 16.86 28.19
N ASP A 211 -30.57 17.10 27.04
CA ASP A 211 -31.97 16.81 26.78
C ASP A 211 -32.12 15.43 26.16
N TRP A 212 -32.81 14.52 26.85
CA TRP A 212 -32.91 13.11 26.47
C TRP A 212 -34.33 12.72 26.10
N GLN A 213 -34.44 11.94 25.03
CA GLN A 213 -35.71 11.41 24.54
C GLN A 213 -35.64 9.89 24.43
N ASP A 214 -36.69 9.19 24.86
CA ASP A 214 -36.81 7.75 24.65
C ASP A 214 -36.88 7.41 23.15
N VAL A 215 -36.14 6.38 22.76
CA VAL A 215 -36.22 5.80 21.41
C VAL A 215 -37.38 4.82 21.39
N SER A 216 -38.41 5.13 20.59
CA SER A 216 -39.59 4.27 20.45
C SER A 216 -39.23 2.85 20.04
N GLY A 217 -39.82 1.86 20.72
CA GLY A 217 -39.59 0.45 20.44
C GLY A 217 -38.17 -0.03 20.76
N SER A 218 -37.39 0.70 21.56
CA SER A 218 -36.04 0.31 21.96
C SER A 218 -35.98 -0.61 23.17
N ARG A 219 -37.09 -0.86 23.87
CA ARG A 219 -37.10 -1.71 25.06
C ARG A 219 -36.65 -3.13 24.73
N LEU A 220 -35.71 -3.65 25.51
CA LEU A 220 -35.16 -5.00 25.41
C LEU A 220 -35.17 -5.62 26.80
N ASN A 221 -35.77 -6.78 26.96
CA ASN A 221 -35.70 -7.56 28.19
C ASN A 221 -34.75 -8.73 27.95
N THR A 222 -33.79 -8.93 28.83
CA THR A 222 -32.90 -10.09 28.82
C THR A 222 -33.48 -11.18 29.72
N ASP A 223 -33.17 -12.43 29.41
CA ASP A 223 -33.45 -13.53 30.32
C ASP A 223 -32.38 -13.58 31.42
N ALA A 224 -32.64 -14.39 32.46
CA ALA A 224 -31.70 -14.69 33.54
C ALA A 224 -30.58 -15.65 33.08
N ALA A 225 -29.87 -15.25 32.02
CA ALA A 225 -28.78 -16.03 31.43
C ALA A 225 -27.75 -15.11 30.78
N MET A 226 -26.48 -15.49 30.91
CA MET A 226 -25.42 -14.88 30.13
C MET A 226 -25.64 -15.11 28.63
N GLY A 227 -25.62 -14.04 27.83
CA GLY A 227 -25.84 -14.17 26.40
C GLY A 227 -25.81 -12.87 25.62
N ARG A 228 -25.94 -12.99 24.30
CA ARG A 228 -26.11 -11.86 23.38
C ARG A 228 -27.60 -11.64 23.14
N TYR A 229 -28.08 -10.45 23.48
CA TYR A 229 -29.44 -10.01 23.22
C TYR A 229 -29.43 -8.92 22.16
N GLU A 230 -30.39 -8.93 21.24
CA GLU A 230 -30.44 -8.00 20.12
C GLU A 230 -31.78 -7.30 20.03
N ARG A 231 -31.74 -6.00 19.75
CA ARG A 231 -32.91 -5.19 19.44
C ARG A 231 -32.77 -4.51 18.09
N THR A 232 -33.79 -4.67 17.26
CA THR A 232 -33.97 -3.87 16.04
C THR A 232 -34.89 -2.70 16.34
N LEU A 233 -34.56 -1.52 15.81
CA LEU A 233 -35.32 -0.30 15.95
C LEU A 233 -36.15 -0.06 14.68
N GLY A 234 -37.34 0.53 14.84
CA GLY A 234 -38.18 0.90 13.70
C GLY A 234 -37.50 1.96 12.83
N ILE A 235 -37.78 1.92 11.53
CA ILE A 235 -37.28 2.92 10.58
C ILE A 235 -37.67 4.32 11.07
N GLY A 236 -36.70 5.24 11.15
CA GLY A 236 -36.93 6.61 11.59
C GLY A 236 -36.94 6.84 13.11
N SER A 237 -36.89 5.78 13.95
CA SER A 237 -36.95 5.93 15.42
C SER A 237 -35.81 6.79 16.00
N THR A 238 -34.68 6.82 15.29
CA THR A 238 -33.47 7.55 15.63
C THR A 238 -33.15 8.68 14.66
N LEU A 239 -34.09 9.06 13.79
CA LEU A 239 -33.93 10.18 12.87
C LEU A 239 -34.04 11.52 13.63
N SER A 240 -33.08 12.42 13.42
CA SER A 240 -33.12 13.80 13.93
C SER A 240 -33.58 14.78 12.86
N SER A 241 -33.23 14.52 11.60
CA SER A 241 -33.60 15.35 10.46
C SER A 241 -33.57 14.55 9.17
N SER A 242 -34.47 14.90 8.25
CA SER A 242 -34.44 14.46 6.85
C SER A 242 -34.34 15.69 5.95
N SER A 243 -33.46 15.63 4.95
CA SER A 243 -33.37 16.64 3.90
C SER A 243 -33.57 15.97 2.55
N HIS A 244 -34.33 16.58 1.64
CA HIS A 244 -34.51 16.08 0.28
C HIS A 244 -33.14 15.89 -0.39
N GLY A 245 -32.83 14.66 -0.83
CA GLY A 245 -31.58 14.34 -1.54
C GLY A 245 -30.41 13.83 -0.68
N HIS A 246 -30.48 13.93 0.66
CA HIS A 246 -29.49 13.30 1.55
C HIS A 246 -30.15 12.28 2.48
N ARG A 247 -29.44 11.19 2.77
CA ARG A 247 -29.90 10.19 3.74
C ARG A 247 -30.04 10.82 5.13
N GLY A 248 -31.02 10.36 5.90
CA GLY A 248 -31.35 10.89 7.22
C GLY A 248 -30.18 10.92 8.20
N ARG A 249 -30.12 11.93 9.07
CA ARG A 249 -29.14 12.02 10.17
C ARG A 249 -29.78 11.55 11.48
N GLY A 250 -28.99 10.93 12.32
CA GLY A 250 -29.38 10.54 13.67
C GLY A 250 -28.89 11.52 14.73
N TYR A 251 -28.39 11.00 15.85
CA TYR A 251 -27.98 11.79 17.01
C TYR A 251 -26.52 11.52 17.34
N ARG A 252 -25.85 12.50 17.97
CA ARG A 252 -24.47 12.34 18.42
C ARG A 252 -24.41 11.51 19.71
N TYR A 253 -25.39 11.67 20.58
CA TYR A 253 -25.41 11.05 21.90
C TYR A 253 -26.55 10.05 22.01
N TYR A 254 -26.22 8.86 22.49
CA TYR A 254 -27.17 7.83 22.87
C TYR A 254 -26.85 7.36 24.28
N ARG A 255 -27.85 6.89 25.03
CA ARG A 255 -27.59 6.22 26.31
C ARG A 255 -28.50 5.03 26.50
N LEU A 256 -27.96 3.97 27.08
CA LEU A 256 -28.69 2.79 27.47
C LEU A 256 -28.97 2.89 28.97
N ILE A 257 -30.24 2.74 29.35
CA ILE A 257 -30.69 2.79 30.73
C ILE A 257 -31.15 1.39 31.13
N THR A 258 -30.61 0.87 32.23
CA THR A 258 -31.14 -0.31 32.90
C THR A 258 -32.27 0.10 33.82
N ASP A 259 -33.46 -0.45 33.60
CA ASP A 259 -34.53 -0.39 34.57
C ASP A 259 -34.29 -1.55 35.57
N ALA A 260 -33.49 -1.29 36.61
CA ALA A 260 -33.19 -2.19 37.73
C ALA A 260 -33.45 -1.47 39.06
N GLU A 261 -33.69 -2.23 40.15
CA GLU A 261 -33.85 -1.64 41.48
C GLU A 261 -32.57 -0.88 41.90
N PRO A 262 -32.70 0.23 42.66
CA PRO A 262 -31.54 1.00 43.12
C PRO A 262 -30.58 0.12 43.94
N GLY A 263 -29.35 -0.07 43.45
CA GLY A 263 -28.30 -0.84 44.14
C GLY A 263 -28.07 -2.26 43.61
N THR A 264 -28.88 -2.74 42.67
CA THR A 264 -28.76 -4.09 42.07
C THR A 264 -28.56 -4.04 40.55
N THR A 265 -27.97 -2.97 40.01
CA THR A 265 -27.73 -2.87 38.57
C THR A 265 -26.67 -3.90 38.12
N PRO A 266 -27.04 -4.95 37.37
CA PRO A 266 -26.07 -5.88 36.87
C PRO A 266 -25.23 -5.21 35.78
N PRO A 267 -23.91 -5.49 35.73
CA PRO A 267 -23.03 -4.89 34.74
C PRO A 267 -23.41 -5.37 33.34
N ILE A 268 -23.78 -4.41 32.50
CA ILE A 268 -23.84 -4.64 31.06
C ILE A 268 -22.40 -4.75 30.56
N GLY A 269 -22.12 -5.81 29.78
CA GLY A 269 -20.83 -5.99 29.14
C GLY A 269 -20.68 -5.09 27.92
N HIS A 270 -20.36 -5.72 26.80
CA HIS A 270 -20.20 -5.01 25.53
C HIS A 270 -21.55 -4.58 24.94
N VAL A 271 -21.55 -3.48 24.20
CA VAL A 271 -22.71 -3.01 23.43
C VAL A 271 -22.24 -2.70 22.01
N ASP A 272 -22.89 -3.34 21.04
CA ASP A 272 -22.70 -3.06 19.62
C ASP A 272 -23.90 -2.33 19.04
N PHE A 273 -23.63 -1.48 18.04
CA PHE A 273 -24.66 -0.75 17.33
C PHE A 273 -24.72 -1.12 15.87
N ARG A 274 -25.94 -1.16 15.32
CA ARG A 274 -26.19 -1.31 13.89
C ARG A 274 -26.71 -0.01 13.33
N LEU A 275 -26.22 0.39 12.17
CA LEU A 275 -26.67 1.59 11.48
C LEU A 275 -27.87 1.28 10.58
N THR A 276 -28.70 2.30 10.37
CA THR A 276 -29.72 2.30 9.32
C THR A 276 -29.67 3.65 8.62
N GLY A 277 -29.83 3.68 7.29
CA GLY A 277 -29.79 4.93 6.52
C GLY A 277 -28.44 5.66 6.48
N THR A 278 -27.45 5.25 7.25
CA THR A 278 -26.09 5.84 7.29
C THR A 278 -25.06 4.84 6.76
N ARG A 279 -23.99 5.34 6.11
CA ARG A 279 -22.87 4.50 5.65
C ARG A 279 -22.11 3.98 6.86
N HIS A 280 -21.45 2.82 6.73
CA HIS A 280 -20.63 2.27 7.82
C HIS A 280 -19.36 3.09 8.09
N TYR A 281 -18.82 3.76 7.06
CA TYR A 281 -17.67 4.65 7.15
C TYR A 281 -17.98 6.02 6.54
N ARG A 282 -17.13 7.02 6.79
CA ARG A 282 -17.16 8.31 6.07
C ARG A 282 -16.84 8.13 4.59
N ASN A 283 -15.87 7.27 4.30
CA ASN A 283 -15.52 6.83 2.96
C ASN A 283 -16.47 5.71 2.48
N ALA A 284 -16.50 5.43 1.18
CA ALA A 284 -17.22 4.26 0.69
C ALA A 284 -16.63 2.96 1.25
N GLU A 285 -17.46 1.96 1.52
CA GLU A 285 -17.02 0.67 2.11
C GLU A 285 -15.99 -0.03 1.22
N GLY A 286 -16.20 -0.01 -0.10
CA GLY A 286 -15.26 -0.55 -1.08
C GLY A 286 -13.88 0.11 -1.00
N VAL A 287 -13.85 1.44 -0.80
CA VAL A 287 -12.61 2.21 -0.64
C VAL A 287 -11.86 1.78 0.62
N VAL A 288 -12.55 1.73 1.77
CA VAL A 288 -11.95 1.35 3.06
C VAL A 288 -11.41 -0.07 3.02
N HIS A 289 -12.17 -1.02 2.49
CA HIS A 289 -11.77 -2.43 2.43
C HIS A 289 -10.56 -2.63 1.51
N LEU A 290 -10.56 -2.01 0.32
CA LEU A 290 -9.41 -2.11 -0.59
C LEU A 290 -8.17 -1.42 -0.02
N TYR A 291 -8.33 -0.24 0.60
CA TYR A 291 -7.23 0.46 1.26
C TYR A 291 -6.56 -0.41 2.34
N ASN A 292 -7.36 -0.99 3.25
CA ASN A 292 -6.86 -1.86 4.31
C ASN A 292 -6.18 -3.12 3.76
N TYR A 293 -6.77 -3.74 2.73
CA TYR A 293 -6.18 -4.89 2.05
C TYR A 293 -4.83 -4.55 1.42
N LEU A 294 -4.74 -3.41 0.74
CA LEU A 294 -3.53 -2.98 0.05
C LEU A 294 -2.41 -2.67 1.04
N LEU A 295 -2.69 -1.88 2.08
CA LEU A 295 -1.68 -1.56 3.09
C LEU A 295 -1.22 -2.80 3.86
N SER A 296 -2.15 -3.66 4.27
CA SER A 296 -1.81 -4.90 4.98
C SER A 296 -0.94 -5.83 4.13
N GLY A 297 -1.16 -5.86 2.82
CA GLY A 297 -0.34 -6.67 1.91
C GLY A 297 1.04 -6.05 1.68
N ALA A 298 1.10 -4.74 1.42
CA ALA A 298 2.35 -4.02 1.19
C ALA A 298 3.30 -4.14 2.38
N LEU A 299 2.80 -3.84 3.59
CA LEU A 299 3.60 -3.87 4.83
C LEU A 299 4.06 -5.28 5.23
N ARG A 300 3.36 -6.34 4.81
CA ARG A 300 3.77 -7.74 5.04
C ARG A 300 4.71 -8.29 3.98
N SER A 301 4.74 -7.67 2.80
CA SER A 301 5.46 -8.19 1.62
C SER A 301 6.94 -7.83 1.60
N VAL A 302 7.43 -7.06 2.57
CA VAL A 302 8.83 -6.64 2.65
C VAL A 302 9.71 -7.84 3.01
N ALA A 303 10.09 -8.59 1.97
CA ALA A 303 11.38 -9.27 1.93
C ALA A 303 12.41 -8.24 1.45
N PRO A 304 13.62 -8.19 2.04
CA PRO A 304 14.64 -7.21 1.66
C PRO A 304 14.96 -7.31 0.16
N THR A 305 14.50 -6.33 -0.62
CA THR A 305 14.88 -6.15 -2.03
C THR A 305 16.38 -5.86 -2.19
N ASP A 306 17.05 -5.59 -1.07
CA ASP A 306 18.48 -5.29 -0.95
C ASP A 306 19.33 -6.52 -0.59
N GLU A 307 18.77 -7.75 -0.62
CA GLU A 307 19.64 -8.92 -0.60
C GLU A 307 20.57 -8.88 -1.81
N GLN A 308 21.87 -8.76 -1.52
CA GLN A 308 22.93 -8.82 -2.51
C GLN A 308 22.78 -10.15 -3.27
N VAL A 309 22.31 -10.05 -4.51
CA VAL A 309 21.96 -11.22 -5.33
C VAL A 309 23.21 -11.97 -5.75
N LEU A 310 24.32 -11.23 -5.85
CA LEU A 310 25.65 -11.75 -6.12
C LEU A 310 26.41 -12.02 -4.81
N VAL A 311 27.04 -13.17 -4.73
CA VAL A 311 27.97 -13.55 -3.65
C VAL A 311 29.38 -13.49 -4.21
N ASP A 312 30.24 -12.72 -3.55
CA ASP A 312 31.59 -12.38 -3.99
C ASP A 312 32.65 -12.66 -2.91
N THR A 313 32.29 -13.42 -1.88
CA THR A 313 33.10 -13.66 -0.69
C THR A 313 34.51 -14.20 -1.00
N HIS A 314 34.69 -14.88 -2.13
CA HIS A 314 35.96 -15.44 -2.59
C HIS A 314 36.47 -14.82 -3.89
N ALA A 315 35.83 -13.75 -4.39
CA ALA A 315 36.15 -13.17 -5.69
C ALA A 315 37.49 -12.44 -5.68
N ILE A 316 38.39 -12.86 -6.57
CA ILE A 316 39.72 -12.30 -6.74
C ILE A 316 39.97 -12.01 -8.22
N ALA A 317 40.79 -11.00 -8.49
CA ALA A 317 41.25 -10.71 -9.83
C ALA A 317 42.48 -11.56 -10.15
N GLY A 318 42.28 -12.63 -10.91
CA GLY A 318 43.34 -13.46 -11.49
C GLY A 318 43.85 -12.90 -12.82
N PRO A 319 44.92 -13.49 -13.39
CA PRO A 319 45.52 -13.03 -14.63
C PRO A 319 44.59 -13.13 -15.85
N GLU A 320 43.70 -14.13 -15.89
CA GLU A 320 42.78 -14.37 -17.01
C GLU A 320 41.30 -14.34 -16.62
N LEU A 321 40.99 -14.49 -15.33
CA LEU A 321 39.63 -14.63 -14.82
C LEU A 321 39.45 -13.81 -13.54
N ILE A 322 38.28 -13.19 -13.42
CA ILE A 322 37.82 -12.49 -12.23
C ILE A 322 36.69 -13.31 -11.60
N GLY A 323 36.84 -13.72 -10.34
CA GLY A 323 35.88 -14.56 -9.63
C GLY A 323 36.55 -15.47 -8.58
N PRO A 324 35.86 -16.52 -8.08
CA PRO A 324 34.50 -16.92 -8.43
C PRO A 324 33.43 -15.98 -7.89
N PHE A 325 32.36 -15.84 -8.67
CA PHE A 325 31.11 -15.26 -8.23
C PHE A 325 30.03 -16.33 -8.17
N GLN A 326 29.05 -16.18 -7.28
CA GLN A 326 27.85 -17.01 -7.23
C GLN A 326 26.60 -16.15 -7.18
N VAL A 327 25.45 -16.71 -7.55
CA VAL A 327 24.14 -16.04 -7.43
C VAL A 327 23.31 -16.68 -6.32
N ARG A 328 22.43 -15.91 -5.67
CA ARG A 328 21.47 -16.42 -4.67
C ARG A 328 20.16 -16.90 -5.29
N ILE A 329 19.79 -16.35 -6.42
CA ILE A 329 18.61 -16.72 -7.22
C ILE A 329 19.02 -17.02 -8.66
N PRO A 330 18.25 -17.81 -9.41
CA PRO A 330 18.54 -18.06 -10.82
C PRO A 330 18.58 -16.75 -11.64
N LEU A 331 19.70 -16.49 -12.32
CA LEU A 331 19.89 -15.29 -13.13
C LEU A 331 20.41 -15.61 -14.53
N THR A 332 19.85 -14.95 -15.55
CA THR A 332 20.47 -14.87 -16.88
C THR A 332 21.35 -13.63 -16.89
N LEU A 333 22.65 -13.83 -17.04
CA LEU A 333 23.66 -12.77 -17.00
C LEU A 333 24.11 -12.43 -18.41
N ASN A 334 24.24 -11.13 -18.69
CA ASN A 334 24.85 -10.62 -19.91
C ASN A 334 25.99 -9.68 -19.54
N VAL A 335 27.10 -9.77 -20.26
CA VAL A 335 28.23 -8.85 -20.15
C VAL A 335 28.48 -8.17 -21.48
N GLY A 336 28.73 -6.86 -21.44
CA GLY A 336 29.02 -6.05 -22.63
C GLY A 336 30.51 -5.97 -22.94
N ASP A 337 30.87 -5.07 -23.86
CA ASP A 337 32.22 -4.52 -24.05
C ASP A 337 33.34 -5.56 -24.31
N GLY A 338 33.02 -6.68 -24.95
CA GLY A 338 33.99 -7.70 -25.37
C GLY A 338 34.47 -8.63 -24.26
N HIS A 339 33.88 -8.55 -23.06
CA HIS A 339 34.09 -9.51 -21.99
C HIS A 339 33.30 -10.80 -22.27
N SER A 340 33.64 -11.90 -21.59
CA SER A 340 32.84 -13.13 -21.63
C SER A 340 32.60 -13.71 -20.25
N LEU A 341 31.46 -14.40 -20.09
CA LEU A 341 31.11 -15.14 -18.89
C LEU A 341 31.45 -16.61 -19.07
N VAL A 342 32.16 -17.18 -18.11
CA VAL A 342 32.57 -18.59 -18.15
C VAL A 342 32.27 -19.30 -16.83
N ASP A 343 32.08 -20.62 -16.89
CA ASP A 343 31.95 -21.46 -15.70
C ASP A 343 33.32 -21.84 -15.10
N ALA A 344 33.31 -22.65 -14.04
CA ALA A 344 34.52 -23.13 -13.37
C ALA A 344 35.43 -23.99 -14.27
N ASP A 345 34.89 -24.57 -15.34
CA ASP A 345 35.63 -25.37 -16.32
C ASP A 345 36.12 -24.51 -17.51
N GLY A 346 35.77 -23.21 -17.52
CA GLY A 346 36.19 -22.24 -18.53
C GLY A 346 35.33 -22.20 -19.79
N PHE A 347 34.19 -22.91 -19.81
CA PHE A 347 33.22 -22.89 -20.91
C PHE A 347 32.32 -21.66 -20.84
N ALA A 348 31.93 -21.13 -22.00
CA ALA A 348 31.05 -19.96 -22.07
C ALA A 348 29.66 -20.26 -21.51
N ILE A 349 29.14 -19.33 -20.71
CA ILE A 349 27.78 -19.40 -20.16
C ILE A 349 26.84 -18.62 -21.07
N GLU A 350 25.93 -19.31 -21.74
CA GLU A 350 24.88 -18.70 -22.59
C GLU A 350 23.48 -18.73 -21.94
N GLY A 351 23.36 -19.30 -20.74
CA GLY A 351 22.08 -19.58 -20.08
C GLY A 351 21.95 -19.03 -18.66
N THR A 352 20.94 -19.51 -17.94
CA THR A 352 20.69 -19.13 -16.55
C THR A 352 21.70 -19.76 -15.60
N VAL A 353 22.41 -18.91 -14.85
CA VAL A 353 23.28 -19.31 -13.72
C VAL A 353 22.39 -19.69 -12.54
N ARG A 354 22.62 -20.90 -11.99
CA ARG A 354 21.87 -21.42 -10.84
C ARG A 354 22.51 -21.00 -9.51
N PRO A 355 21.73 -20.93 -8.42
CA PRO A 355 22.27 -20.61 -7.11
C PRO A 355 23.41 -21.54 -6.69
N GLY A 356 24.49 -20.97 -6.17
CA GLY A 356 25.68 -21.70 -5.71
C GLY A 356 26.63 -22.20 -6.80
N ASN A 357 26.32 -22.01 -8.09
CA ASN A 357 27.27 -22.31 -9.17
C ASN A 357 28.27 -21.17 -9.33
N ASP A 358 29.56 -21.51 -9.38
CA ASP A 358 30.64 -20.57 -9.65
C ASP A 358 30.60 -20.12 -11.10
N PHE A 359 30.75 -18.82 -11.31
CA PHE A 359 31.02 -18.23 -12.61
C PHE A 359 32.12 -17.18 -12.50
N TYR A 360 32.75 -16.91 -13.64
CA TYR A 360 33.88 -15.99 -13.76
C TYR A 360 33.65 -15.03 -14.91
N VAL A 361 34.22 -13.84 -14.79
CA VAL A 361 34.33 -12.87 -15.89
C VAL A 361 35.72 -13.02 -16.50
N ARG A 362 35.77 -13.29 -17.81
CA ARG A 362 36.99 -13.15 -18.62
C ARG A 362 37.04 -11.69 -19.13
N PRO A 363 38.02 -10.90 -18.68
CA PRO A 363 38.08 -9.48 -19.01
C PRO A 363 38.54 -9.25 -20.44
N ALA A 364 38.05 -8.20 -21.10
CA ALA A 364 38.65 -7.72 -22.35
C ALA A 364 40.02 -7.08 -22.06
N SER A 365 40.95 -7.13 -23.02
CA SER A 365 42.31 -6.60 -22.84
C SER A 365 42.30 -5.12 -22.42
N GLY A 366 43.08 -4.77 -21.40
CA GLY A 366 43.23 -3.39 -20.92
C GLY A 366 42.03 -2.84 -20.13
N THR A 367 41.11 -3.69 -19.70
CA THR A 367 39.95 -3.29 -18.88
C THR A 367 40.18 -3.55 -17.39
N SER A 368 39.64 -2.66 -16.56
CA SER A 368 39.68 -2.72 -15.08
C SER A 368 38.29 -2.73 -14.43
N ALA A 369 37.24 -2.73 -15.25
CA ALA A 369 35.87 -2.74 -14.81
C ALA A 369 34.95 -3.35 -15.87
N THR A 370 33.82 -3.88 -15.44
CA THR A 370 32.71 -4.24 -16.32
C THR A 370 31.38 -4.08 -15.58
N THR A 371 30.28 -4.01 -16.34
CA THR A 371 28.93 -4.04 -15.79
C THR A 371 28.20 -5.27 -16.33
N LEU A 372 27.82 -6.18 -15.44
CA LEU A 372 26.92 -7.27 -15.78
C LEU A 372 25.47 -6.78 -15.72
N THR A 373 24.68 -7.14 -16.71
CA THR A 373 23.22 -6.96 -16.67
C THR A 373 22.58 -8.32 -16.40
N ALA A 374 21.86 -8.45 -15.30
CA ALA A 374 21.14 -9.66 -14.96
C ALA A 374 19.63 -9.47 -15.15
N SER A 375 19.01 -10.49 -15.73
CA SER A 375 17.57 -10.70 -15.71
C SER A 375 17.25 -11.99 -14.99
N THR A 376 16.07 -12.08 -14.41
CA THR A 376 15.60 -13.26 -13.68
C THR A 376 14.29 -13.72 -14.27
N PRO A 377 14.04 -15.04 -14.36
CA PRO A 377 12.73 -15.55 -14.72
C PRO A 377 11.64 -15.20 -13.67
N GLN A 378 12.04 -14.91 -12.44
CA GLN A 378 11.16 -14.41 -11.39
C GLN A 378 11.16 -12.89 -11.40
N ARG A 379 10.01 -12.23 -11.56
CA ARG A 379 9.94 -10.76 -11.50
C ARG A 379 10.44 -10.25 -10.15
N ILE A 380 11.59 -9.58 -10.14
CA ILE A 380 12.02 -8.79 -8.97
C ILE A 380 11.00 -7.68 -8.80
N THR A 381 10.56 -7.51 -7.57
CA THR A 381 9.64 -6.46 -7.14
C THR A 381 10.43 -5.38 -6.43
N GLY A 382 9.84 -4.20 -6.29
CA GLY A 382 10.37 -3.14 -5.45
C GLY A 382 11.00 -1.95 -6.16
N ARG A 383 10.71 -1.75 -7.45
CA ARG A 383 11.08 -0.51 -8.17
C ARG A 383 9.87 0.09 -8.87
N VAL A 384 9.61 1.36 -8.55
CA VAL A 384 8.49 2.12 -9.13
C VAL A 384 9.01 2.92 -10.32
N LEU A 385 8.33 2.82 -11.45
CA LEU A 385 8.58 3.72 -12.58
C LEU A 385 8.00 5.09 -12.24
N THR A 386 8.87 6.05 -11.95
CA THR A 386 8.47 7.42 -11.61
C THR A 386 8.52 8.33 -12.83
N GLY A 387 7.46 9.11 -13.04
CA GLY A 387 7.41 10.18 -14.02
C GLY A 387 7.64 11.53 -13.35
N LEU A 388 8.64 12.27 -13.79
CA LEU A 388 8.99 13.61 -13.31
C LEU A 388 8.87 14.63 -14.43
N ALA A 389 8.38 15.83 -14.11
CA ALA A 389 8.43 16.95 -15.04
C ALA A 389 9.74 17.74 -14.85
N PRO A 390 10.69 17.66 -15.80
CA PRO A 390 12.01 18.28 -15.62
C PRO A 390 11.95 19.81 -15.55
N ASP A 391 10.93 20.42 -16.16
CA ASP A 391 10.80 21.87 -16.25
C ASP A 391 10.34 22.50 -14.92
N ALA A 392 9.78 21.71 -14.00
CA ALA A 392 9.32 22.17 -12.69
C ALA A 392 9.26 21.01 -11.68
N VAL A 393 10.42 20.39 -11.43
CA VAL A 393 10.55 19.16 -10.62
C VAL A 393 9.96 19.30 -9.22
N ASP A 394 10.10 20.47 -8.61
CA ASP A 394 9.65 20.73 -7.23
C ASP A 394 8.22 21.30 -7.16
N GLN A 395 7.57 21.58 -8.30
CA GLN A 395 6.23 22.17 -8.36
C GLN A 395 5.18 21.18 -8.89
N PHE A 396 5.51 20.44 -9.94
CA PHE A 396 4.57 19.53 -10.57
C PHE A 396 4.56 18.17 -9.90
N THR A 397 3.36 17.61 -9.77
CA THR A 397 3.16 16.31 -9.12
C THR A 397 4.04 15.24 -9.76
N PRO A 398 4.99 14.62 -9.02
CA PRO A 398 5.63 13.39 -9.45
C PRO A 398 4.60 12.26 -9.46
N VAL A 399 4.71 11.35 -10.42
CA VAL A 399 3.72 10.28 -10.59
C VAL A 399 4.36 8.90 -10.62
N ALA A 400 3.66 7.92 -10.06
CA ALA A 400 3.99 6.51 -10.22
C ALA A 400 3.22 5.93 -11.39
N LEU A 401 3.93 5.43 -12.40
CA LEU A 401 3.32 4.82 -13.57
C LEU A 401 2.76 3.44 -13.20
N ALA A 402 1.46 3.25 -13.43
CA ALA A 402 0.79 1.97 -13.28
C ALA A 402 0.86 1.20 -14.60
N VAL A 403 2.07 0.81 -14.97
CA VAL A 403 2.37 0.00 -16.16
C VAL A 403 3.20 -1.20 -15.76
N PRO A 404 3.15 -2.31 -16.53
CA PRO A 404 4.05 -3.43 -16.31
C PRO A 404 5.51 -2.98 -16.39
N ALA A 405 6.25 -3.25 -15.32
CA ALA A 405 7.68 -2.98 -15.23
C ALA A 405 8.43 -4.28 -14.98
N ASP A 406 9.53 -4.42 -15.71
CA ASP A 406 10.59 -5.39 -15.46
C ASP A 406 11.68 -4.73 -14.61
N VAL A 407 12.54 -5.54 -14.03
CA VAL A 407 13.66 -5.06 -13.22
C VAL A 407 14.95 -5.56 -13.85
N ALA A 408 15.85 -4.63 -14.13
CA ALA A 408 17.22 -4.93 -14.53
C ALA A 408 18.13 -4.77 -13.32
N ILE A 409 18.88 -5.83 -12.99
CA ILE A 409 19.96 -5.76 -12.02
C ILE A 409 21.24 -5.44 -12.78
N HIS A 410 21.92 -4.38 -12.38
CA HIS A 410 23.26 -4.05 -12.84
C HIS A 410 24.26 -4.38 -11.74
N LEU A 411 25.31 -5.13 -12.08
CA LEU A 411 26.40 -5.47 -11.17
C LEU A 411 27.66 -4.83 -11.73
N ASP A 412 28.08 -3.73 -11.11
CA ASP A 412 29.31 -3.04 -11.47
C ASP A 412 30.48 -3.73 -10.75
N ILE A 413 31.36 -4.35 -11.51
CA ILE A 413 32.53 -5.08 -11.00
C ILE A 413 33.78 -4.29 -11.36
N ARG A 414 34.65 -4.04 -10.38
CA ARG A 414 35.92 -3.32 -10.56
C ARG A 414 37.07 -4.13 -9.98
N TRP A 415 38.20 -4.14 -10.68
CA TRP A 415 39.44 -4.79 -10.25
C TRP A 415 40.65 -3.90 -10.53
N ASN A 416 41.63 -3.96 -9.63
CA ASN A 416 42.90 -3.24 -9.78
C ASN A 416 43.96 -4.20 -10.34
N GLY A 417 43.99 -4.39 -11.67
CA GLY A 417 45.04 -5.16 -12.33
C GLY A 417 44.92 -5.14 -13.86
N ASP A 418 46.06 -5.08 -14.54
CA ASP A 418 46.13 -5.29 -16.00
C ASP A 418 46.01 -6.79 -16.30
N CYS A 419 44.88 -7.18 -16.89
CA CYS A 419 44.70 -8.51 -17.46
C CYS A 419 45.30 -8.51 -18.88
N ASP A 420 46.60 -8.73 -18.97
CA ASP A 420 47.30 -8.95 -20.25
C ASP A 420 46.96 -10.36 -20.77
N HIS A 421 46.14 -10.43 -21.81
CA HIS A 421 46.05 -11.62 -22.67
C HIS A 421 47.32 -11.66 -23.52
N ARG A 422 48.23 -12.59 -23.23
CA ARG A 422 49.39 -12.88 -24.08
C ARG A 422 49.12 -14.05 -25.00
#